data_AF-A0A0G0MGY4-F1
#
_entry.id   AF-A0A0G0MGY4-F1
#
_cell.length_a   1.000
_cell.length_b   1.000
_cell.length_c   1.000
_cell.angle_alpha   90.00
_cell.angle_beta   90.00
_cell.angle_gamma   90.00
#
_symmetry.space_group_name_H-M   'P 1'
#
loop_
_entity.id
_entity.type
_entity.pdbx_description
1 polymer ?
#
loop_
_entity_poly.entity_id
_entity_poly.type
_entity_poly.pdbx_seq_one_letter_code
_entity_poly.pdbx_strand_id
1 'polypeptide(L)'
;MNETVPPTAIPSGIPPTPPVVTPVVNPPETVSLTKEAHDQLKRDAARASSNQRKADLWDRNQGGKGSHFKPTAPATPPSEEERASVAAAEDRKAERGLLSLAADPAFREVFDADPTLRNLMTSNPLAVLPMLAPDALDAEDAITLVKEALGKRAKPATPLVPPTPPVSPTPPVGAINAQDKPVNAEVEAARKIPNTERAVAGMIGARLRESKGKK
;
A
#
# COMPACT_ATOMS: atom_id res chain seq x y z
N MET A 1 -76.95 13.87 18.02
CA MET A 1 -77.16 13.22 19.34
C MET A 1 -75.98 12.29 19.59
N ASN A 2 -75.49 12.25 20.84
CA ASN A 2 -74.42 11.45 21.46
C ASN A 2 -72.99 11.99 21.24
N GLU A 3 -72.34 12.65 22.22
CA GLU A 3 -71.77 12.21 23.53
C GLU A 3 -70.52 11.33 23.38
N THR A 4 -69.31 11.86 23.67
CA THR A 4 -68.46 11.68 24.90
C THR A 4 -67.94 10.22 25.01
N VAL A 5 -66.63 9.90 25.12
CA VAL A 5 -65.71 10.04 26.29
C VAL A 5 -64.22 9.84 25.86
N PRO A 6 -63.22 10.52 26.48
CA PRO A 6 -61.76 10.19 26.45
C PRO A 6 -61.42 9.09 27.49
N PRO A 7 -60.18 8.77 27.97
CA PRO A 7 -58.79 9.21 27.66
C PRO A 7 -57.78 8.03 27.51
N THR A 8 -56.49 8.30 27.28
CA THR A 8 -55.35 7.62 27.96
C THR A 8 -54.08 8.44 27.72
N ALA A 9 -53.43 8.84 28.81
CA ALA A 9 -52.11 9.46 28.81
C ALA A 9 -51.01 8.41 29.09
N ILE A 10 -49.74 8.90 29.08
CA ILE A 10 -48.48 8.33 29.62
C ILE A 10 -47.52 7.84 28.50
N PRO A 11 -46.18 8.03 28.55
CA PRO A 11 -45.33 9.00 29.27
C PRO A 11 -44.30 9.74 28.37
N SER A 12 -43.70 10.78 28.95
CA SER A 12 -42.42 11.40 28.55
C SER A 12 -41.30 10.39 28.28
N GLY A 13 -40.44 10.71 27.30
CA GLY A 13 -39.04 10.23 27.30
C GLY A 13 -38.42 9.87 25.96
N ILE A 14 -38.46 10.74 24.94
CA ILE A 14 -37.54 10.63 23.80
C ILE A 14 -37.09 12.05 23.42
N PRO A 15 -35.78 12.38 23.40
CA PRO A 15 -35.32 13.65 22.85
C PRO A 15 -35.68 13.72 21.35
N PRO A 16 -35.95 14.92 20.78
CA PRO A 16 -36.29 15.02 19.37
C PRO A 16 -35.13 14.46 18.54
N THR A 17 -35.41 13.40 17.78
CA THR A 17 -34.52 12.91 16.74
C THR A 17 -34.28 14.06 15.75
N PRO A 18 -33.01 14.41 15.45
CA PRO A 18 -32.73 15.39 14.40
C PRO A 18 -33.29 14.88 13.07
N PRO A 19 -33.73 15.78 12.17
CA PRO A 19 -34.24 15.36 10.87
C PRO A 19 -33.19 14.51 10.16
N VAL A 20 -33.63 13.39 9.60
CA VAL A 20 -32.84 12.54 8.70
C VAL A 20 -32.20 13.44 7.64
N VAL A 21 -30.87 13.43 7.59
CA VAL A 21 -30.09 14.09 6.55
C VAL A 21 -30.56 13.51 5.22
N THR A 22 -31.27 14.31 4.45
CA THR A 22 -31.57 13.99 3.05
C THR A 22 -30.21 13.88 2.34
N PRO A 23 -29.93 12.80 1.60
CA PRO A 23 -28.70 12.72 0.83
C PRO A 23 -28.64 13.93 -0.10
N VAL A 24 -27.52 14.66 -0.05
CA VAL A 24 -27.21 15.73 -0.99
C VAL A 24 -27.32 15.14 -2.39
N VAL A 25 -28.33 15.57 -3.13
CA VAL A 25 -28.42 15.33 -4.57
C VAL A 25 -27.29 16.15 -5.18
N ASN A 26 -26.16 15.49 -5.49
CA ASN A 26 -25.11 16.11 -6.28
C ASN A 26 -25.75 16.62 -7.59
N PRO A 27 -25.56 17.90 -7.97
CA PRO A 27 -25.99 18.35 -9.28
C PRO A 27 -25.29 17.50 -10.36
N PRO A 28 -25.95 17.22 -11.50
CA PRO A 28 -25.36 16.38 -12.53
C PRO A 28 -24.01 16.98 -12.95
N GLU A 29 -22.95 16.19 -12.86
CA GLU A 29 -21.63 16.55 -13.34
C GLU A 29 -21.75 16.91 -14.83
N THR A 30 -21.52 18.18 -15.16
CA THR A 30 -21.56 18.63 -16.56
C THR A 30 -20.23 18.31 -17.21
N VAL A 31 -20.18 17.19 -17.93
CA VAL A 31 -19.01 16.81 -18.73
C VAL A 31 -18.96 17.70 -19.98
N SER A 32 -18.04 18.66 -19.99
CA SER A 32 -17.80 19.49 -21.17
C SER A 32 -16.86 18.75 -22.15
N LEU A 33 -17.43 18.22 -23.23
CA LEU A 33 -16.66 17.61 -24.30
C LEU A 33 -16.12 18.69 -25.24
N THR A 34 -14.88 18.53 -25.71
CA THR A 34 -14.35 19.35 -26.80
C THR A 34 -15.16 19.11 -28.07
N LYS A 35 -15.26 20.12 -28.95
CA LYS A 35 -16.02 20.01 -30.22
C LYS A 35 -15.60 18.79 -31.04
N GLU A 36 -14.30 18.52 -31.09
CA GLU A 36 -13.73 17.38 -31.80
C GLU A 36 -14.14 16.03 -31.16
N ALA A 37 -14.12 15.94 -29.82
CA ALA A 37 -14.56 14.73 -29.11
C ALA A 37 -16.06 14.46 -29.33
N HIS A 38 -16.87 15.51 -29.36
CA HIS A 38 -18.30 15.39 -29.65
C HIS A 38 -18.57 14.95 -31.09
N ASP A 39 -17.84 15.47 -32.08
CA ASP A 39 -17.96 15.05 -33.47
C ASP A 39 -17.46 13.63 -33.71
N GLN A 40 -16.41 13.21 -32.97
CA GLN A 40 -15.93 11.83 -32.96
C GLN A 40 -16.98 10.89 -32.36
N LEU A 41 -17.56 11.26 -31.21
CA LEU A 41 -18.63 10.50 -30.56
C LEU A 41 -19.84 10.32 -31.49
N LYS A 42 -20.23 11.38 -32.22
CA LYS A 42 -21.30 11.29 -33.22
C LYS A 42 -20.97 10.33 -34.35
N ARG A 43 -19.74 10.37 -34.88
CA ARG A 43 -19.29 9.44 -35.92
C ARG A 43 -19.27 8.00 -35.43
N ASP A 44 -18.83 7.77 -34.20
CA ASP A 44 -18.78 6.43 -33.62
C ASP A 44 -20.17 5.91 -33.28
N ALA A 45 -21.08 6.77 -32.80
CA ALA A 45 -22.49 6.43 -32.62
C ALA A 45 -23.19 6.09 -33.95
N ALA A 46 -22.90 6.83 -35.03
CA ALA A 46 -23.41 6.53 -36.37
C ALA A 46 -22.89 5.18 -36.90
N ARG A 47 -21.60 4.86 -36.67
CA ARG A 47 -21.03 3.55 -37.02
C ARG A 47 -21.65 2.42 -36.20
N ALA A 48 -21.79 2.62 -34.89
CA ALA A 48 -22.37 1.62 -33.99
C ALA A 48 -23.84 1.32 -34.34
N SER A 49 -24.66 2.35 -34.55
CA SER A 49 -26.06 2.20 -34.95
C SER A 49 -26.22 1.53 -36.31
N SER A 50 -25.36 1.84 -37.29
CA SER A 50 -25.36 1.14 -38.58
C SER A 50 -25.02 -0.35 -38.43
N ASN A 51 -24.05 -0.68 -37.59
CA ASN A 51 -23.67 -2.08 -37.32
C ASN A 51 -24.79 -2.82 -36.58
N GLN A 52 -25.44 -2.18 -35.61
CA GLN A 52 -26.57 -2.75 -34.89
C GLN A 52 -27.75 -3.00 -35.83
N ARG A 53 -28.12 -2.01 -36.65
CA ARG A 53 -29.19 -2.18 -37.66
C ARG A 53 -28.89 -3.32 -38.63
N LYS A 54 -27.62 -3.50 -39.02
CA LYS A 54 -27.20 -4.62 -39.87
C LYS A 54 -27.32 -5.95 -39.15
N ALA A 55 -26.97 -6.02 -37.87
CA ALA A 55 -27.16 -7.21 -37.03
C ALA A 55 -28.65 -7.54 -36.86
N ASP A 56 -29.51 -6.56 -36.59
CA ASP A 56 -30.95 -6.73 -36.43
C ASP A 56 -31.61 -7.22 -37.74
N LEU A 57 -31.20 -6.65 -38.88
CA LEU A 57 -31.64 -7.12 -40.21
C LEU A 57 -31.18 -8.55 -40.49
N TRP A 58 -29.96 -8.89 -40.09
CA TRP A 58 -29.41 -10.24 -40.26
C TRP A 58 -30.19 -11.24 -39.41
N ASP A 59 -30.45 -10.93 -38.14
CA ASP A 59 -31.23 -11.78 -37.22
C ASP A 59 -32.67 -11.97 -37.71
N ARG A 60 -33.31 -10.89 -38.21
CA ARG A 60 -34.67 -10.95 -38.75
C ARG A 60 -34.77 -11.77 -40.04
N ASN A 61 -33.76 -11.72 -40.91
CA ASN A 61 -33.77 -12.44 -42.19
C ASN A 61 -33.28 -13.89 -42.08
N GLN A 62 -32.47 -14.23 -41.08
CA GLN A 62 -31.95 -15.59 -40.85
C GLN A 62 -32.76 -16.39 -39.81
N GLY A 63 -33.85 -15.82 -39.28
CA GLY A 63 -34.84 -16.57 -38.50
C GLY A 63 -34.29 -17.18 -37.21
N GLY A 64 -33.54 -16.40 -36.41
CA GLY A 64 -33.14 -16.77 -35.05
C GLY A 64 -32.24 -18.01 -34.93
N LYS A 65 -31.77 -18.58 -36.04
CA LYS A 65 -30.82 -19.70 -36.05
C LYS A 65 -29.41 -19.17 -36.25
N GLY A 66 -28.78 -18.69 -35.17
CA GLY A 66 -27.33 -18.63 -35.18
C GLY A 66 -26.72 -17.56 -34.31
N SER A 67 -25.98 -18.05 -33.33
CA SER A 67 -25.02 -17.36 -32.47
C SER A 67 -23.87 -16.69 -33.25
N HIS A 68 -24.16 -15.75 -34.15
CA HIS A 68 -23.11 -15.02 -34.90
C HIS A 68 -22.63 -13.76 -34.19
N PHE A 69 -23.47 -13.19 -33.31
CA PHE A 69 -23.15 -11.96 -32.56
C PHE A 69 -23.15 -12.14 -31.04
N LYS A 70 -23.44 -13.36 -30.55
CA LYS A 70 -23.20 -13.68 -29.15
C LYS A 70 -21.69 -13.86 -28.98
N PRO A 71 -21.02 -13.17 -28.03
CA PRO A 71 -19.63 -13.49 -27.73
C PRO A 71 -19.59 -14.97 -27.38
N THR A 72 -18.95 -15.76 -28.24
CA THR A 72 -18.73 -17.17 -27.96
C THR A 72 -17.78 -17.18 -26.78
N ALA A 73 -18.20 -17.73 -25.64
CA ALA A 73 -17.26 -18.04 -24.58
C ALA A 73 -16.09 -18.81 -25.22
N PRO A 74 -14.83 -18.51 -24.88
CA PRO A 74 -13.70 -19.19 -25.48
C PRO A 74 -13.95 -20.70 -25.39
N ALA A 75 -13.96 -21.36 -26.56
CA ALA A 75 -14.42 -22.75 -26.70
C ALA A 75 -13.54 -23.76 -25.95
N THR A 76 -12.44 -23.29 -25.37
CA THR A 76 -11.45 -24.10 -24.66
C THR A 76 -11.11 -23.36 -23.37
N PRO A 77 -11.23 -24.00 -22.19
CA PRO A 77 -10.66 -23.43 -20.97
C PRO A 77 -9.16 -23.20 -21.20
N PRO A 78 -8.59 -22.13 -20.65
CA PRO A 78 -7.18 -21.80 -20.87
C PRO A 78 -6.33 -23.00 -20.45
N SER A 79 -5.39 -23.36 -21.32
CA SER A 79 -4.43 -24.44 -21.10
C SER A 79 -3.58 -24.16 -19.86
N GLU A 80 -3.00 -25.19 -19.24
CA GLU A 80 -2.10 -25.00 -18.09
C GLU A 80 -0.93 -24.07 -18.43
N GLU A 81 -0.43 -24.14 -19.66
CA GLU A 81 0.66 -23.31 -20.15
C GLU A 81 0.24 -21.84 -20.31
N GLU A 82 -0.98 -21.58 -20.80
CA GLU A 82 -1.53 -20.23 -20.82
C GLU A 82 -1.77 -19.68 -19.41
N ARG A 83 -2.30 -20.50 -18.49
CA ARG A 83 -2.49 -20.09 -17.09
C ARG A 83 -1.17 -19.76 -16.41
N ALA A 84 -0.14 -20.59 -16.62
CA ALA A 84 1.20 -20.34 -16.12
C ALA A 84 1.80 -19.07 -16.72
N SER A 85 1.55 -18.80 -18.00
CA SER A 85 2.01 -17.57 -18.66
C SER A 85 1.33 -16.31 -18.12
N VAL A 86 0.03 -16.39 -17.78
CA VAL A 86 -0.73 -15.30 -17.17
C VAL A 86 -0.24 -15.07 -15.74
N ALA A 87 -0.07 -16.12 -14.94
CA ALA A 87 0.48 -16.03 -13.59
C ALA A 87 1.88 -15.40 -13.60
N ALA A 88 2.76 -15.84 -14.51
CA ALA A 88 4.09 -15.24 -14.66
C ALA A 88 4.05 -13.78 -15.13
N ALA A 89 3.04 -13.38 -15.90
CA ALA A 89 2.84 -12.00 -16.30
C ALA A 89 2.36 -11.13 -15.13
N GLU A 90 1.48 -11.66 -14.28
CA GLU A 90 1.04 -11.02 -13.04
C GLU A 90 2.19 -10.87 -12.04
N ASP A 91 3.01 -11.91 -11.86
CA ASP A 91 4.20 -11.85 -11.01
C ASP A 91 5.15 -10.74 -11.47
N ARG A 92 5.47 -10.66 -12.78
CA ARG A 92 6.30 -9.56 -13.33
C ARG A 92 5.68 -8.19 -13.13
N LYS A 93 4.34 -8.10 -13.15
CA LYS A 93 3.63 -6.85 -12.91
C LYS A 93 3.74 -6.42 -11.45
N ALA A 94 3.57 -7.37 -10.52
CA ALA A 94 3.77 -7.16 -9.10
C ALA A 94 5.24 -6.77 -8.81
N GLU A 95 6.22 -7.46 -9.36
CA GLU A 95 7.64 -7.13 -9.23
C GLU A 95 7.94 -5.68 -9.60
N ARG A 96 7.46 -5.23 -10.76
CA ARG A 96 7.65 -3.86 -11.24
C ARG A 96 6.97 -2.84 -10.33
N GLY A 97 5.75 -3.12 -9.89
CA GLY A 97 5.02 -2.24 -8.98
C GLY A 97 5.69 -2.12 -7.61
N LEU A 98 6.16 -3.23 -7.06
CA LEU A 98 6.87 -3.28 -5.78
C LEU A 98 8.23 -2.57 -5.85
N LEU A 99 8.99 -2.76 -6.93
CA LEU A 99 10.23 -2.02 -7.17
C LEU A 99 9.96 -0.52 -7.31
N SER A 100 8.84 -0.12 -7.93
CA SER A 100 8.41 1.28 -8.01
C SER A 100 8.12 1.86 -6.63
N LEU A 101 7.47 1.10 -5.74
CA LEU A 101 7.25 1.50 -4.34
C LEU A 101 8.57 1.63 -3.57
N ALA A 102 9.56 0.77 -3.84
CA ALA A 102 10.88 0.84 -3.22
C ALA A 102 11.67 2.10 -3.66
N ALA A 103 11.39 2.61 -4.85
CA ALA A 103 11.97 3.85 -5.38
C ALA A 103 11.22 5.11 -4.91
N ASP A 104 10.01 4.97 -4.35
CA ASP A 104 9.19 6.09 -3.90
C ASP A 104 9.82 6.76 -2.66
N PRO A 105 10.15 8.07 -2.72
CA PRO A 105 10.71 8.77 -1.58
C PRO A 105 9.80 8.77 -0.34
N ALA A 106 8.48 8.61 -0.51
CA ALA A 106 7.51 8.58 0.59
C ALA A 106 7.73 7.41 1.56
N PHE A 107 8.30 6.29 1.09
CA PHE A 107 8.54 5.10 1.91
C PHE A 107 10.02 4.92 2.29
N ARG A 108 10.87 5.87 1.90
CA ARG A 108 12.32 5.78 2.13
C ARG A 108 12.67 5.67 3.61
N GLU A 109 12.00 6.42 4.47
CA GLU A 109 12.21 6.37 5.92
C GLU A 109 11.86 4.99 6.50
N VAL A 110 10.82 4.32 5.96
CA VAL A 110 10.44 2.95 6.37
C VAL A 110 11.49 1.95 5.93
N PHE A 111 12.04 2.08 4.72
CA PHE A 111 13.09 1.20 4.21
C PHE A 111 14.46 1.44 4.86
N ASP A 112 14.75 2.67 5.29
CA ASP A 112 15.95 2.98 6.06
C ASP A 112 15.82 2.50 7.51
N ALA A 113 14.61 2.48 8.08
CA ALA A 113 14.32 1.89 9.38
C ALA A 113 14.36 0.36 9.37
N ASP A 114 13.98 -0.28 8.25
CA ASP A 114 14.02 -1.73 8.07
C ASP A 114 14.92 -2.12 6.87
N PRO A 115 16.24 -2.29 7.09
CA PRO A 115 17.17 -2.65 6.03
C PRO A 115 16.93 -4.05 5.48
N THR A 116 16.24 -4.94 6.22
CA THR A 116 15.90 -6.28 5.73
C THR A 116 14.82 -6.21 4.67
N LEU A 117 13.79 -5.41 4.91
CA LEU A 117 12.72 -5.13 3.96
C LEU A 117 13.25 -4.45 2.71
N ARG A 118 14.20 -3.52 2.86
CA ARG A 118 14.88 -2.88 1.72
C ARG A 118 15.65 -3.89 0.87
N ASN A 119 16.44 -4.75 1.51
CA ASN A 119 17.20 -5.79 0.81
C ASN A 119 16.26 -6.75 0.06
N LEU A 120 15.17 -7.19 0.69
CA LEU A 120 14.13 -8.02 0.06
C LEU A 120 13.52 -7.31 -1.17
N MET A 121 13.05 -6.07 -1.03
CA MET A 121 12.48 -5.31 -2.14
C MET A 121 13.44 -5.16 -3.35
N THR A 122 14.75 -5.08 -3.10
CA THR A 122 15.75 -4.94 -4.18
C THR A 122 16.22 -6.26 -4.79
N SER A 123 16.21 -7.36 -4.02
CA SER A 123 16.75 -8.65 -4.46
C SER A 123 15.67 -9.63 -4.92
N ASN A 124 14.53 -9.65 -4.22
CA ASN A 124 13.37 -10.45 -4.53
C ASN A 124 12.10 -9.76 -3.99
N PRO A 125 11.50 -8.84 -4.77
CA PRO A 125 10.36 -8.06 -4.30
C PRO A 125 9.13 -8.93 -4.00
N LEU A 126 8.93 -10.05 -4.71
CA LEU A 126 7.79 -10.94 -4.48
C LEU A 126 7.84 -11.66 -3.12
N ALA A 127 9.04 -11.86 -2.57
CA ALA A 127 9.20 -12.46 -1.24
C ALA A 127 8.61 -11.61 -0.11
N VAL A 128 8.27 -10.34 -0.37
CA VAL A 128 7.60 -9.46 0.59
C VAL A 128 6.09 -9.70 0.64
N LEU A 129 5.50 -10.26 -0.43
CA LEU A 129 4.05 -10.46 -0.51
C LEU A 129 3.51 -11.34 0.62
N PRO A 130 4.10 -12.51 0.95
CA PRO A 130 3.61 -13.32 2.07
C PRO A 130 3.66 -12.59 3.43
N MET A 131 4.50 -11.57 3.57
CA MET A 131 4.68 -10.84 4.83
C MET A 131 3.75 -9.62 4.96
N LEU A 132 3.51 -8.90 3.86
CA LEU A 132 2.80 -7.62 3.87
C LEU A 132 1.45 -7.67 3.15
N ALA A 133 1.24 -8.63 2.26
CA ALA A 133 0.04 -8.77 1.45
C ALA A 133 -0.30 -10.27 1.23
N PRO A 134 -0.57 -11.05 2.31
CA PRO A 134 -0.85 -12.48 2.20
C PRO A 134 -2.17 -12.79 1.48
N ASP A 135 -3.11 -11.84 1.50
CA ASP A 135 -4.44 -11.97 0.93
C ASP A 135 -4.53 -11.44 -0.51
N ALA A 136 -3.41 -11.03 -1.11
CA ALA A 136 -3.39 -10.45 -2.44
C ALA A 136 -3.86 -11.47 -3.49
N LEU A 137 -4.91 -11.10 -4.23
CA LEU A 137 -5.49 -11.95 -5.28
C LEU A 137 -4.88 -11.69 -6.66
N ASP A 138 -4.40 -10.46 -6.88
CA ASP A 138 -3.75 -10.06 -8.12
C ASP A 138 -2.59 -9.07 -7.85
N ALA A 139 -1.87 -8.72 -8.90
CA ALA A 139 -0.72 -7.82 -8.81
C ALA A 139 -1.06 -6.40 -8.33
N GLU A 140 -2.23 -5.86 -8.66
CA GLU A 140 -2.61 -4.49 -8.28
C GLU A 140 -3.03 -4.42 -6.81
N ASP A 141 -3.76 -5.44 -6.36
CA ASP A 141 -4.13 -5.63 -4.96
C ASP A 141 -2.88 -5.83 -4.11
N ALA A 142 -1.93 -6.66 -4.56
CA ALA A 142 -0.63 -6.84 -3.92
C ALA A 142 0.10 -5.50 -3.70
N ILE A 143 0.21 -4.67 -4.74
CA ILE A 143 0.86 -3.35 -4.65
C ILE A 143 0.10 -2.45 -3.67
N THR A 144 -1.22 -2.45 -3.72
CA THR A 144 -2.08 -1.61 -2.86
C THR A 144 -1.93 -2.00 -1.39
N LEU A 145 -2.02 -3.30 -1.08
CA LEU A 145 -1.87 -3.84 0.27
C LEU A 145 -0.46 -3.59 0.83
N VAL A 146 0.59 -3.79 0.03
CA VAL A 146 1.96 -3.46 0.44
C VAL A 146 2.10 -1.96 0.72
N LYS A 147 1.55 -1.10 -0.15
CA LYS A 147 1.57 0.35 0.05
C LYS A 147 0.85 0.77 1.33
N GLU A 148 -0.30 0.16 1.64
CA GLU A 148 -1.01 0.40 2.89
C GLU A 148 -0.22 -0.07 4.11
N ALA A 149 0.39 -1.26 4.04
CA ALA A 149 1.22 -1.80 5.11
C ALA A 149 2.46 -0.92 5.38
N LEU A 150 3.12 -0.42 4.32
CA LEU A 150 4.20 0.55 4.43
C LEU A 150 3.71 1.88 4.98
N GLY A 151 2.53 2.37 4.57
CA GLY A 151 1.92 3.58 5.11
C GLY A 151 1.58 3.49 6.59
N LYS A 152 1.15 2.32 7.08
CA LYS A 152 0.93 2.05 8.52
C LYS A 152 2.23 2.09 9.31
N ARG A 153 3.36 1.69 8.71
CA ARG A 153 4.70 1.75 9.31
C ARG A 153 5.33 3.14 9.22
N ALA A 154 5.00 3.91 8.17
CA ALA A 154 5.46 5.29 7.99
C ALA A 154 4.78 6.27 8.94
N LYS A 155 3.51 6.02 9.32
CA LYS A 155 2.89 6.77 10.41
C LYS A 155 3.59 6.37 11.72
N PRO A 156 4.17 7.33 12.46
CA PRO A 156 4.69 7.02 13.78
C PRO A 156 3.51 6.51 14.61
N ALA A 157 3.55 5.23 14.97
CA ALA A 157 2.84 4.78 16.15
C ALA A 157 3.26 5.75 17.27
N THR A 158 2.29 6.41 17.88
CA THR A 158 2.44 7.11 19.16
C THR A 158 3.44 6.33 20.02
N PRO A 159 4.48 6.96 20.59
CA PRO A 159 5.58 6.23 21.19
C PRO A 159 5.03 5.24 22.22
N LEU A 160 5.07 3.96 21.85
CA LEU A 160 5.01 2.90 22.83
C LEU A 160 6.20 3.17 23.74
N VAL A 161 5.86 3.40 25.01
CA VAL A 161 6.74 3.48 26.17
C VAL A 161 8.02 2.69 25.92
N PRO A 162 9.21 3.26 26.20
CA PRO A 162 10.49 2.56 25.97
C PRO A 162 10.41 1.14 26.52
N PRO A 163 10.94 0.13 25.80
CA PRO A 163 10.97 -1.22 26.33
C PRO A 163 11.65 -1.17 27.69
N THR A 164 10.93 -1.58 28.72
CA THR A 164 11.49 -1.86 30.03
C THR A 164 12.71 -2.73 29.81
N PRO A 165 13.90 -2.38 30.35
CA PRO A 165 15.08 -3.21 30.16
C PRO A 165 14.78 -4.63 30.65
N PRO A 166 15.28 -5.68 29.97
CA PRO A 166 15.13 -7.03 30.47
C PRO A 166 15.70 -7.07 31.89
N VAL A 167 14.91 -7.63 32.81
CA VAL A 167 15.34 -7.87 34.18
C VAL A 167 16.58 -8.76 34.10
N SER A 168 17.75 -8.16 34.27
CA SER A 168 19.01 -8.91 34.35
C SER A 168 18.96 -9.71 35.66
N PRO A 169 19.09 -11.04 35.64
CA PRO A 169 19.31 -11.78 36.87
C PRO A 169 20.63 -11.28 37.46
N THR A 170 20.59 -10.74 38.67
CA THR A 170 21.78 -10.34 39.42
C THR A 170 22.66 -11.59 39.61
N PRO A 171 23.88 -11.65 39.04
CA PRO A 171 24.79 -12.73 39.38
C PRO A 171 25.36 -12.50 40.79
N PRO A 172 25.69 -13.55 41.55
CA PRO A 172 26.30 -13.42 42.87
C PRO A 172 27.66 -12.70 42.76
N VAL A 173 27.93 -11.86 43.77
CA VAL A 173 29.17 -11.10 43.94
C VAL A 173 30.37 -12.04 43.84
N GLY A 174 31.22 -11.90 42.82
CA GLY A 174 32.48 -12.65 42.74
C GLY A 174 33.03 -13.03 41.36
N ALA A 175 32.54 -12.50 40.23
CA ALA A 175 33.12 -12.79 38.91
C ALA A 175 33.81 -11.55 38.32
N ILE A 176 35.07 -11.74 37.96
CA ILE A 176 36.06 -10.75 37.53
C ILE A 176 35.76 -10.39 36.07
N ASN A 177 35.51 -9.12 35.74
CA ASN A 177 35.31 -8.67 34.35
C ASN A 177 36.65 -8.73 33.58
N ALA A 178 36.86 -9.81 32.82
CA ALA A 178 38.00 -9.94 31.92
C ALA A 178 37.71 -9.31 30.55
N GLN A 179 37.50 -7.99 30.48
CA GLN A 179 37.52 -7.23 29.21
C GLN A 179 37.50 -5.69 29.43
N ASP A 180 38.28 -5.19 30.38
CA ASP A 180 38.68 -3.77 30.36
C ASP A 180 39.70 -3.58 29.23
N LYS A 181 39.24 -3.01 28.11
CA LYS A 181 40.15 -2.29 27.20
C LYS A 181 40.24 -0.85 27.72
N PRO A 182 41.44 -0.30 27.91
CA PRO A 182 41.57 1.05 28.44
C PRO A 182 40.93 2.04 27.46
N VAL A 183 39.96 2.82 27.96
CA VAL A 183 39.37 3.94 27.21
C VAL A 183 40.50 4.92 26.90
N ASN A 184 40.83 5.05 25.63
CA ASN A 184 41.94 5.86 25.16
C ASN A 184 41.58 7.34 25.32
N ALA A 185 42.18 8.01 26.32
CA ALA A 185 41.82 9.35 26.78
C ALA A 185 41.82 10.43 25.68
N GLU A 186 42.58 10.22 24.61
CA GLU A 186 42.64 11.11 23.44
C GLU A 186 41.31 11.14 22.65
N VAL A 187 40.54 10.04 22.65
CA VAL A 187 39.26 9.93 21.93
C VAL A 187 38.15 10.72 22.66
N GLU A 188 38.18 10.73 23.98
CA GLU A 188 37.26 11.55 24.77
C GLU A 188 37.62 13.04 24.70
N ALA A 189 38.90 13.38 24.61
CA ALA A 189 39.34 14.76 24.41
C ALA A 189 38.93 15.29 23.02
N ALA A 190 39.01 14.48 21.97
CA ALA A 190 38.58 14.87 20.62
C ALA A 190 37.06 15.12 20.52
N ARG A 191 36.25 14.40 21.30
CA ARG A 191 34.79 14.61 21.41
C ARG A 191 34.39 15.96 22.02
N LYS A 192 35.30 16.62 22.76
CA LYS A 192 35.04 17.93 23.39
C LYS A 192 35.39 19.12 22.48
N ILE A 193 35.85 18.89 21.25
CA ILE A 193 36.16 19.97 20.31
C ILE A 193 34.86 20.43 19.65
N PRO A 194 34.44 21.71 19.81
CA PRO A 194 33.14 22.19 19.32
C PRO A 194 33.05 22.27 17.79
N ASN A 195 34.19 22.14 17.09
CA ASN A 195 34.23 22.13 15.63
C ASN A 195 34.29 20.68 15.12
N THR A 196 33.14 20.20 14.63
CA THR A 196 32.84 18.79 14.33
C THR A 196 33.82 18.16 13.33
N GLU A 197 34.30 18.93 12.35
CA GLU A 197 35.25 18.43 11.34
C GLU A 197 36.63 18.12 11.94
N ARG A 198 37.11 18.95 12.89
CA ARG A 198 38.36 18.68 13.61
C ARG A 198 38.23 17.53 14.61
N ALA A 199 37.05 17.37 15.24
CA ALA A 199 36.76 16.26 16.14
C ALA A 199 36.76 14.91 15.40
N VAL A 200 36.13 14.85 14.22
CA VAL A 200 36.10 13.64 13.37
C VAL A 200 37.49 13.30 12.84
N ALA A 201 38.24 14.30 12.37
CA ALA A 201 39.62 14.09 11.92
C ALA A 201 40.54 13.59 13.05
N GLY A 202 40.39 14.12 14.27
CA GLY A 202 41.13 13.66 15.45
C GLY A 202 40.77 12.23 15.85
N MET A 203 39.48 11.87 15.81
CA MET A 203 38.99 10.54 16.15
C MET A 203 39.44 9.48 15.14
N ILE A 204 39.43 9.81 13.83
CA ILE A 204 39.94 8.93 12.78
C ILE A 204 41.46 8.77 12.91
N GLY A 205 42.19 9.86 13.19
CA GLY A 205 43.64 9.82 13.38
C GLY A 205 44.09 8.98 14.59
N ALA A 206 43.36 9.05 15.70
CA ALA A 206 43.61 8.24 16.89
C ALA A 206 43.35 6.75 16.62
N ARG A 207 42.21 6.44 15.98
CA ARG A 207 41.84 5.07 15.62
C ARG A 207 42.81 4.43 14.61
N LEU A 208 43.36 5.24 13.69
CA LEU A 208 44.37 4.77 12.74
C LEU A 208 45.71 4.47 13.42
N ARG A 209 46.15 5.27 14.40
CA ARG A 209 47.37 5.01 15.17
C ARG A 209 47.25 3.76 16.04
N GLU A 210 46.10 3.56 16.68
CA GLU A 210 45.80 2.37 17.47
C GLU A 210 45.81 1.10 16.60
N SER A 211 45.38 1.19 15.34
CA SER A 211 45.47 0.10 14.37
C SER A 211 46.89 -0.17 13.85
N LYS A 212 47.76 0.85 13.82
CA LYS A 212 49.14 0.75 13.29
C LYS A 212 50.16 0.24 14.31
N GLY A 213 49.82 0.26 15.60
CA GLY A 213 50.64 -0.27 16.69
C GLY A 213 50.50 -1.78 16.93
N LYS A 214 49.64 -2.48 16.19
CA LYS A 214 49.57 -3.95 16.17
C LYS A 214 50.34 -4.49 14.97
N LYS A 215 51.66 -4.60 15.12
CA LYS A 215 52.51 -5.50 14.34
C LYS A 215 53.38 -6.30 15.29
#